data_AF-A0A9Y1BLP4-F1
#
_entry.id   AF-A0A9Y1BLP4-F1
#
_cell.length_a   1.000
_cell.length_b   1.000
_cell.length_c   1.000
_cell.angle_alpha   90.00
_cell.angle_beta   90.00
_cell.angle_gamma   90.00
#
_symmetry.space_group_name_H-M   'P 1'
#
loop_
_entity.id
_entity.type
_entity.pdbx_description
1 polymer ?
#
loop_
_entity_poly.entity_id
_entity_poly.type
_entity_poly.pdbx_seq_one_letter_code
_entity_poly.pdbx_strand_id
1 'polypeptide(L)'
;MTIHNKKVKIEYECNLCRKTRVIYVDPTLHSEVDSKGYTEYVDLHNCADSKLNAIILYVDKSLTVRSQVPVKLGTDARTEQITSFNIPTPQKVDLSTKKISKLKSFKGKNLKTIEINDRLRQSKFVLDGSQGVEVESNSELGYIDIKAQINKQIELERAKEWLSKLASILEAIILLDEEMLSYLILYLDPNLEKNPSTDEILELDLILHAKSAYPHSTLKFYSVFRRQWNNIIDTLTFKNFSNYEKIITHCIGNQHKTLLDVYQQKLAKNISFEDFITIVNELSQLGFLNIEKIEFITITD
;
A
#
# COMPACT_ATOMS: atom_id res chain seq x y z
N MET A 1 -2.31 7.71 32.74
CA MET A 1 -3.59 7.69 32.00
C MET A 1 -3.35 6.92 30.72
N THR A 2 -3.86 5.70 30.64
CA THR A 2 -3.56 4.71 29.60
C THR A 2 -4.57 4.87 28.47
N ILE A 3 -4.17 5.41 27.32
CA ILE A 3 -4.99 5.36 26.10
C ILE A 3 -4.53 4.10 25.35
N HIS A 4 -5.25 3.00 25.54
CA HIS A 4 -5.11 1.83 24.67
C HIS A 4 -5.64 2.22 23.28
N ASN A 5 -4.81 2.06 22.26
CA ASN A 5 -5.24 2.13 20.86
C ASN A 5 -6.14 0.92 20.59
N LYS A 6 -7.43 1.04 20.95
CA LYS A 6 -8.36 -0.09 20.99
C LYS A 6 -8.90 -0.32 19.59
N LYS A 7 -8.17 -1.09 18.79
CA LYS A 7 -8.70 -1.64 17.53
C LYS A 7 -10.05 -2.31 17.81
N VAL A 8 -10.98 -2.12 16.90
CA VAL A 8 -12.34 -2.65 17.03
C VAL A 8 -12.43 -3.97 16.27
N LYS A 9 -12.96 -4.99 16.93
CA LYS A 9 -13.14 -6.32 16.37
C LYS A 9 -14.44 -6.36 15.57
N ILE A 10 -14.38 -6.77 14.31
CA ILE A 10 -15.53 -7.18 13.52
C ILE A 10 -15.38 -8.69 13.26
N GLU A 11 -16.41 -9.46 13.61
CA GLU A 11 -16.42 -10.91 13.49
C GLU A 11 -17.54 -11.35 12.57
N TYR A 12 -17.27 -12.32 11.70
CA TYR A 12 -18.26 -12.81 10.74
C TYR A 12 -17.97 -14.24 10.31
N GLU A 13 -19.00 -14.94 9.83
CA GLU A 13 -18.84 -16.25 9.19
C GLU A 13 -18.74 -16.06 7.67
N CYS A 14 -17.63 -16.51 7.08
CA CYS A 14 -17.46 -16.47 5.62
C CYS A 14 -18.49 -17.36 4.91
N ASN A 15 -19.27 -16.83 3.95
CA ASN A 15 -20.28 -17.59 3.21
C ASN A 15 -19.69 -18.67 2.29
N LEU A 16 -18.42 -18.52 1.89
CA LEU A 16 -17.73 -19.48 1.05
C LEU A 16 -17.17 -20.63 1.88
N CYS A 17 -16.29 -20.36 2.85
CA CYS A 17 -15.61 -21.43 3.61
C CYS A 17 -16.26 -21.81 4.94
N ARG A 18 -17.32 -21.10 5.36
CA ARG A 18 -18.04 -21.35 6.63
C ARG A 18 -17.16 -21.27 7.87
N LYS A 19 -16.01 -20.61 7.78
CA LYS A 19 -15.12 -20.35 8.92
C LYS A 19 -15.47 -18.98 9.50
N THR A 20 -15.47 -18.91 10.83
CA THR A 20 -15.51 -17.64 11.54
C THR A 20 -14.21 -16.89 11.30
N ARG A 21 -14.33 -15.60 11.05
CA ARG A 21 -13.25 -14.71 10.67
C ARG A 21 -13.35 -13.43 11.47
N VAL A 22 -12.19 -12.84 11.73
CA VAL A 22 -12.05 -11.63 12.53
C VAL A 22 -11.21 -10.63 11.77
N ILE A 23 -11.77 -9.45 11.54
CA ILE A 23 -11.02 -8.28 11.06
C ILE A 23 -10.92 -7.25 12.19
N TYR A 24 -9.79 -6.57 12.28
CA TYR A 24 -9.55 -5.52 13.27
C TYR A 24 -9.47 -4.16 12.58
N VAL A 25 -10.37 -3.25 12.93
CA VAL A 25 -10.48 -1.93 12.32
C VAL A 25 -10.13 -0.80 13.27
N ASP A 26 -9.57 0.28 12.72
CA ASP A 26 -9.41 1.52 13.46
C ASP A 26 -10.80 2.15 13.68
N PRO A 27 -11.17 2.52 14.92
CA PRO A 27 -12.46 3.16 15.19
C PRO A 27 -12.73 4.40 14.33
N THR A 28 -11.68 5.14 13.94
CA THR A 28 -11.80 6.34 13.11
C THR A 28 -12.28 6.02 11.70
N LEU A 29 -11.82 4.90 11.12
CA LEU A 29 -12.22 4.43 9.78
C LEU A 29 -13.68 3.93 9.75
N HIS A 30 -14.22 3.51 10.90
CA HIS A 30 -15.60 3.02 11.01
C HIS A 30 -16.64 4.14 11.22
N SER A 31 -16.20 5.37 11.54
CA SER A 31 -17.10 6.50 11.75
C SER A 31 -17.68 7.09 10.45
N GLU A 32 -17.08 6.78 9.30
CA GLU A 32 -17.55 7.17 7.98
C GLU A 32 -18.48 6.09 7.42
N VAL A 33 -19.72 6.14 7.89
CA VAL A 33 -20.78 5.28 7.41
C VAL A 33 -21.47 5.98 6.23
N ASP A 34 -21.64 5.28 5.12
CA ASP A 34 -22.25 5.82 3.91
C ASP A 34 -23.72 6.23 4.14
N SER A 35 -24.33 6.85 3.13
CA SER A 35 -25.75 7.26 3.18
C SER A 35 -26.73 6.09 3.38
N LYS A 36 -26.27 4.85 3.24
CA LYS A 36 -27.04 3.61 3.41
C LYS A 36 -26.85 2.99 4.80
N GLY A 37 -25.95 3.51 5.63
CA GLY A 37 -25.75 3.02 6.99
C GLY A 37 -24.67 1.93 7.11
N TYR A 38 -23.82 1.74 6.09
CA TYR A 38 -22.73 0.76 6.12
C TYR A 38 -21.37 1.36 5.76
N THR A 39 -20.30 0.70 6.21
CA THR A 39 -18.92 0.88 5.77
C THR A 39 -18.48 -0.42 5.11
N GLU A 40 -17.83 -0.30 3.95
CA GLU A 40 -17.31 -1.44 3.21
C GLU A 40 -15.89 -1.79 3.68
N TYR A 41 -15.66 -3.07 3.94
CA TYR A 41 -14.32 -3.61 4.16
C TYR A 41 -14.06 -4.74 3.17
N VAL A 42 -12.81 -4.99 2.82
CA VAL A 42 -12.44 -6.15 2.00
C VAL A 42 -11.64 -7.10 2.87
N ASP A 43 -12.10 -8.35 2.99
CA ASP A 43 -11.33 -9.43 3.60
C ASP A 43 -10.71 -10.31 2.52
N LEU A 44 -9.40 -10.48 2.59
CA LEU A 44 -8.60 -11.31 1.70
C LEU A 44 -8.12 -12.54 2.47
N HIS A 45 -8.58 -13.72 2.06
CA HIS A 45 -8.22 -14.94 2.77
C HIS A 45 -8.26 -16.21 1.93
N ASN A 46 -7.53 -17.22 2.39
CA ASN A 46 -7.62 -18.57 1.85
C ASN A 46 -8.93 -19.23 2.30
N CYS A 47 -9.76 -19.60 1.32
CA CYS A 47 -11.07 -20.22 1.53
C CYS A 47 -11.00 -21.77 1.51
N ALA A 48 -12.15 -22.45 1.44
CA ALA A 48 -12.25 -23.92 1.56
C ALA A 48 -11.38 -24.70 0.56
N ASP A 49 -10.98 -24.09 -0.55
CA ASP A 49 -10.15 -24.70 -1.60
C ASP A 49 -8.68 -24.25 -1.58
N SER A 50 -8.21 -23.64 -0.48
CA SER A 50 -6.86 -23.02 -0.38
C SER A 50 -6.58 -21.93 -1.42
N LYS A 51 -7.62 -21.46 -2.12
CA LYS A 51 -7.53 -20.31 -3.02
C LYS A 51 -7.75 -19.01 -2.26
N LEU A 52 -6.91 -18.02 -2.54
CA LEU A 52 -7.07 -16.66 -2.04
C LEU A 52 -8.35 -16.06 -2.65
N ASN A 53 -9.27 -15.64 -1.79
CA ASN A 53 -10.54 -15.03 -2.18
C ASN A 53 -10.65 -13.64 -1.55
N ALA A 54 -11.27 -12.72 -2.27
CA ALA A 54 -11.66 -11.41 -1.78
C ALA A 54 -13.17 -11.39 -1.50
N ILE A 55 -13.54 -10.93 -0.31
CA ILE A 55 -14.94 -10.77 0.09
C ILE A 55 -15.14 -9.32 0.56
N ILE A 56 -16.06 -8.62 -0.09
CA ILE A 56 -16.51 -7.30 0.37
C ILE A 56 -17.52 -7.51 1.49
N LEU A 57 -17.27 -6.91 2.64
CA LEU A 57 -18.07 -6.94 3.85
C LEU A 57 -18.78 -5.61 4.03
N TYR A 58 -20.09 -5.66 4.19
CA TYR A 58 -20.92 -4.50 4.50
C TYR A 58 -21.18 -4.47 5.99
N VAL A 59 -20.54 -3.53 6.70
CA VAL A 59 -20.53 -3.50 8.16
C VAL A 59 -21.27 -2.26 8.65
N ASP A 60 -22.22 -2.46 9.55
CA ASP A 60 -22.99 -1.35 10.12
C ASP A 60 -22.25 -0.66 11.27
N LYS A 61 -22.83 0.45 11.77
CA LYS A 61 -22.32 1.20 12.95
C LYS A 61 -22.15 0.37 14.23
N SER A 62 -22.79 -0.78 14.31
CA SER A 62 -22.70 -1.72 15.43
C SER A 62 -21.64 -2.81 15.18
N LEU A 63 -20.78 -2.64 14.16
CA LEU A 63 -19.69 -3.54 13.80
C LEU A 63 -20.19 -4.93 13.39
N THR A 64 -21.44 -5.01 12.96
CA THR A 64 -22.06 -6.24 12.51
C THR A 64 -21.96 -6.34 11.00
N VAL A 65 -21.39 -7.43 10.50
CA VAL A 65 -21.40 -7.73 9.06
C VAL A 65 -22.84 -8.08 8.65
N ARG A 66 -23.47 -7.21 7.86
CA ARG A 66 -24.84 -7.38 7.35
C ARG A 66 -24.89 -8.12 6.05
N SER A 67 -23.85 -8.00 5.24
CA SER A 67 -23.73 -8.69 3.97
C SER A 67 -22.27 -8.96 3.65
N GLN A 68 -22.05 -10.00 2.86
CA GLN A 68 -20.75 -10.39 2.33
C GLN A 68 -20.91 -10.79 0.87
N VAL A 69 -20.13 -10.17 0.01
CA VAL A 69 -20.17 -10.38 -1.43
C VAL A 69 -18.82 -10.91 -1.90
N PRO A 70 -18.74 -12.17 -2.34
CA PRO A 70 -17.51 -12.69 -2.92
C PRO A 70 -17.24 -11.98 -4.24
N VAL A 71 -16.02 -11.49 -4.41
CA VAL A 71 -15.59 -10.89 -5.68
C VAL A 71 -15.33 -12.05 -6.66
N LYS A 72 -16.14 -12.15 -7.72
CA LYS A 72 -15.95 -13.21 -8.74
C LYS A 72 -14.64 -12.97 -9.50
N LEU A 73 -13.69 -13.89 -9.30
CA LEU A 73 -12.46 -14.00 -10.08
C LEU A 73 -12.82 -14.37 -11.52
N GLY A 74 -12.43 -13.53 -12.48
CA GLY A 74 -12.60 -13.81 -13.89
C GLY A 74 -11.69 -14.95 -14.33
N THR A 75 -12.23 -16.17 -14.43
CA THR A 75 -11.68 -17.24 -15.26
C THR A 75 -12.83 -17.91 -16.02
N ASP A 76 -12.85 -17.71 -17.34
CA ASP A 76 -13.64 -18.42 -18.36
C ASP A 76 -15.14 -18.67 -18.11
N ALA A 77 -15.93 -17.59 -17.99
CA ALA A 77 -17.36 -17.69 -18.29
C ALA A 77 -17.62 -17.20 -19.72
N ARG A 78 -17.95 -18.12 -20.64
CA ARG A 78 -18.51 -17.73 -21.94
C ARG A 78 -19.79 -16.93 -21.68
N THR A 79 -19.82 -15.72 -22.21
CA THR A 79 -20.88 -14.70 -22.06
C THR A 79 -22.29 -15.24 -22.37
N GLU A 80 -22.38 -16.33 -23.12
CA GLU A 80 -23.62 -16.97 -23.58
C GLU A 80 -24.39 -17.76 -22.51
N GLN A 81 -23.78 -18.09 -21.35
CA GLN A 81 -24.50 -18.80 -20.26
C GLN A 81 -25.13 -17.85 -19.23
N ILE A 82 -24.68 -16.61 -19.16
CA ILE A 82 -25.10 -15.63 -18.14
C ILE A 82 -26.44 -14.96 -18.50
N THR A 83 -26.83 -14.93 -19.78
CA THR A 83 -28.10 -14.35 -20.26
C THR A 83 -29.33 -15.22 -19.97
N SER A 84 -29.15 -16.47 -19.53
CA SER A 84 -30.27 -17.39 -19.21
C SER A 84 -30.82 -17.19 -17.78
N PHE A 85 -30.04 -16.55 -16.91
CA PHE A 85 -30.49 -16.14 -15.59
C PHE A 85 -30.70 -14.62 -15.66
N ASN A 86 -31.91 -14.14 -15.39
CA ASN A 86 -32.25 -12.71 -15.23
C ASN A 86 -31.55 -12.07 -13.99
N ILE A 87 -30.29 -12.41 -13.77
CA ILE A 87 -29.43 -11.79 -12.77
C ILE A 87 -28.90 -10.51 -13.45
N PRO A 88 -29.08 -9.33 -12.83
CA PRO A 88 -28.50 -8.10 -13.33
C PRO A 88 -26.99 -8.31 -13.52
N THR A 89 -26.52 -8.30 -14.77
CA THR A 89 -25.09 -8.26 -15.07
C THR A 89 -24.51 -7.05 -14.35
N PRO A 90 -23.42 -7.20 -13.58
CA PRO A 90 -22.68 -6.05 -13.07
C PRO A 90 -22.35 -5.18 -14.27
N GLN A 91 -22.88 -3.95 -14.28
CA GLN A 91 -22.51 -2.97 -15.30
C GLN A 91 -21.00 -2.83 -15.26
N LYS A 92 -20.34 -2.72 -16.42
CA LYS A 92 -18.94 -2.26 -16.46
C LYS A 92 -18.91 -1.00 -15.60
N VAL A 93 -18.27 -1.10 -14.43
CA VAL A 93 -18.16 0.04 -13.55
C VAL A 93 -17.22 0.98 -14.26
N ASP A 94 -17.73 2.11 -14.74
CA ASP A 94 -16.89 3.18 -15.27
C ASP A 94 -15.96 3.60 -14.13
N LEU A 95 -14.67 3.26 -14.25
CA LEU A 95 -13.69 3.55 -13.21
C LEU A 95 -13.64 5.07 -12.99
N SER A 96 -13.76 5.48 -11.74
CA SER A 96 -13.63 6.89 -11.40
C SER A 96 -12.22 7.35 -11.72
N THR A 97 -12.08 8.25 -12.70
CA THR A 97 -10.75 8.70 -13.13
C THR A 97 -10.27 9.82 -12.23
N LYS A 98 -9.09 9.63 -11.64
CA LYS A 98 -8.44 10.56 -10.71
C LYS A 98 -7.05 10.89 -11.22
N LYS A 99 -6.64 12.15 -11.10
CA LYS A 99 -5.30 12.59 -11.53
C LYS A 99 -4.30 12.47 -10.40
N ILE A 100 -3.15 11.88 -10.69
CA ILE A 100 -2.01 11.87 -9.76
C ILE A 100 -1.37 13.26 -9.77
N SER A 101 -1.23 13.87 -8.60
CA SER A 101 -0.63 15.19 -8.46
C SER A 101 0.88 15.12 -8.63
N LYS A 102 1.45 16.07 -9.38
CA LYS A 102 2.90 16.16 -9.55
C LYS A 102 3.52 16.98 -8.42
N LEU A 103 4.45 16.38 -7.70
CA LEU A 103 5.32 17.14 -6.79
C LEU A 103 6.25 18.05 -7.60
N LYS A 104 6.62 19.22 -7.03
CA LYS A 104 7.53 20.17 -7.70
C LYS A 104 8.90 19.56 -8.05
N SER A 105 9.33 18.56 -7.28
CA SER A 105 10.57 17.81 -7.49
C SER A 105 10.49 16.80 -8.64
N PHE A 106 9.29 16.43 -9.10
CA PHE A 106 9.09 15.46 -10.16
C PHE A 106 9.48 16.04 -11.52
N LYS A 107 10.52 15.47 -12.15
CA LYS A 107 11.04 15.93 -13.44
C LYS A 107 10.53 15.12 -14.63
N GLY A 108 10.03 13.90 -14.39
CA GLY A 108 9.56 12.99 -15.44
C GLY A 108 10.65 12.65 -16.44
N LYS A 109 11.87 12.37 -15.97
CA LYS A 109 13.02 12.09 -16.84
C LYS A 109 12.84 10.74 -17.55
N ASN A 110 12.40 9.73 -16.83
CA ASN A 110 12.30 8.34 -17.27
C ASN A 110 10.85 7.86 -17.30
N LEU A 111 10.03 8.22 -16.31
CA LEU A 111 8.58 8.00 -16.28
C LEU A 111 7.87 9.23 -16.88
N LYS A 112 7.23 9.06 -18.04
CA LYS A 112 6.51 10.14 -18.72
C LYS A 112 5.04 10.17 -18.32
N THR A 113 4.38 9.03 -18.38
CA THR A 113 3.00 8.84 -17.96
C THR A 113 2.85 7.54 -17.19
N ILE A 114 1.83 7.47 -16.36
CA ILE A 114 1.38 6.22 -15.75
C ILE A 114 -0.14 6.24 -15.64
N GLU A 115 -0.76 5.11 -15.93
CA GLU A 115 -2.16 4.81 -15.77
C GLU A 115 -2.26 3.55 -14.91
N ILE A 116 -2.93 3.66 -13.76
CA ILE A 116 -3.18 2.56 -12.86
C ILE A 116 -4.68 2.32 -12.85
N ASN A 117 -5.12 1.24 -13.47
CA ASN A 117 -6.50 0.78 -13.41
C ASN A 117 -6.64 -0.13 -12.21
N ASP A 118 -7.30 0.38 -11.17
CA ASP A 118 -7.51 -0.32 -9.91
C ASP A 118 -8.98 -0.76 -9.81
N ARG A 119 -9.20 -2.03 -10.11
CA ARG A 119 -10.52 -2.64 -10.12
C ARG A 119 -11.02 -2.95 -8.71
N LEU A 120 -10.13 -3.10 -7.72
CA LEU A 120 -10.53 -3.30 -6.32
C LEU A 120 -11.21 -2.04 -5.77
N ARG A 121 -10.66 -0.87 -6.10
CA ARG A 121 -11.12 0.43 -5.60
C ARG A 121 -11.95 1.21 -6.63
N GLN A 122 -12.33 0.55 -7.73
CA GLN A 122 -13.12 1.11 -8.84
C GLN A 122 -12.59 2.48 -9.31
N SER A 123 -11.27 2.62 -9.36
CA SER A 123 -10.59 3.89 -9.62
C SER A 123 -9.54 3.73 -10.71
N LYS A 124 -9.35 4.79 -11.48
CA LYS A 124 -8.32 4.88 -12.50
C LYS A 124 -7.44 6.08 -12.17
N PHE A 125 -6.18 5.84 -11.85
CA PHE A 125 -5.22 6.90 -11.52
C PHE A 125 -4.36 7.24 -12.73
N VAL A 126 -4.28 8.52 -13.07
CA VAL A 126 -3.57 8.96 -14.29
C VAL A 126 -2.56 10.05 -13.97
N LEU A 127 -1.32 9.84 -14.37
CA LEU A 127 -0.28 10.85 -14.50
C LEU A 127 -0.16 11.25 -15.98
N ASP A 128 -0.63 12.46 -16.30
CA ASP A 128 -0.48 13.03 -17.63
C ASP A 128 0.98 13.44 -17.91
N GLY A 129 1.43 13.32 -19.16
CA GLY A 129 2.81 13.66 -19.54
C GLY A 129 3.07 13.54 -21.04
N SER A 130 4.35 13.50 -21.41
CA SER A 130 4.76 13.40 -22.81
C SER A 130 4.77 11.97 -23.32
N GLN A 131 4.88 11.79 -24.64
CA GLN A 131 4.92 10.47 -25.22
C GLN A 131 6.26 9.75 -24.99
N GLY A 132 6.18 8.44 -24.78
CA GLY A 132 7.33 7.56 -24.57
C GLY A 132 7.15 6.18 -25.24
N VAL A 133 7.93 5.21 -24.80
CA VAL A 133 7.71 3.80 -25.13
C VAL A 133 6.68 3.25 -24.15
N GLU A 134 5.67 2.56 -24.66
CA GLU A 134 4.65 1.95 -23.84
C GLU A 134 5.17 0.66 -23.18
N VAL A 135 4.86 0.50 -21.90
CA VAL A 135 5.07 -0.72 -21.14
C VAL A 135 3.83 -0.96 -20.29
N GLU A 136 3.43 -2.21 -20.20
CA GLU A 136 2.27 -2.62 -19.41
C GLU A 136 2.60 -3.80 -18.51
N SER A 137 1.93 -3.85 -17.37
CA SER A 137 2.04 -4.92 -16.39
C SER A 137 0.72 -5.07 -15.64
N ASN A 138 0.40 -6.30 -15.27
CA ASN A 138 -0.79 -6.62 -14.49
C ASN A 138 -0.37 -7.31 -13.21
N SER A 139 -1.13 -7.11 -12.15
CA SER A 139 -0.97 -7.85 -10.90
C SER A 139 -1.34 -9.33 -11.08
N GLU A 140 -0.90 -10.17 -10.16
CA GLU A 140 -1.08 -11.61 -10.24
C GLU A 140 -2.57 -12.01 -10.20
N LEU A 141 -3.39 -11.33 -9.39
CA LEU A 141 -4.83 -11.57 -9.35
C LEU A 141 -5.61 -10.78 -10.42
N GLY A 142 -4.93 -9.95 -11.23
CA GLY A 142 -5.51 -9.22 -12.35
C GLY A 142 -6.47 -8.08 -11.96
N TYR A 143 -6.38 -7.58 -10.73
CA TYR A 143 -7.18 -6.43 -10.30
C TYR A 143 -6.51 -5.09 -10.52
N ILE A 144 -5.18 -5.06 -10.65
CA ILE A 144 -4.40 -3.86 -10.92
C ILE A 144 -3.76 -4.03 -12.31
N ASP A 145 -4.15 -3.17 -13.24
CA ASP A 145 -3.47 -3.05 -14.54
C ASP A 145 -2.71 -1.73 -14.57
N ILE A 146 -1.43 -1.76 -14.90
CA ILE A 146 -0.58 -0.57 -14.99
C ILE A 146 -0.08 -0.43 -16.41
N LYS A 147 -0.31 0.75 -17.00
CA LYS A 147 0.26 1.16 -18.28
C LYS A 147 1.10 2.40 -18.07
N ALA A 148 2.33 2.39 -18.54
CA ALA A 148 3.22 3.55 -18.43
C ALA A 148 3.85 3.87 -19.77
N GLN A 149 4.20 5.15 -19.95
CA GLN A 149 5.10 5.55 -21.02
C GLN A 149 6.43 5.96 -20.43
N ILE A 150 7.50 5.32 -20.89
CA ILE A 150 8.86 5.51 -20.38
C ILE A 150 9.77 6.13 -21.43
N ASN A 151 10.88 6.70 -20.98
CA ASN A 151 11.94 7.17 -21.88
C ASN A 151 12.50 6.00 -22.70
N LYS A 152 12.72 6.22 -24.00
CA LYS A 152 13.27 5.23 -24.96
C LYS A 152 14.62 4.63 -24.56
N GLN A 153 15.36 5.30 -23.68
CA GLN A 153 16.64 4.82 -23.16
C GLN A 153 16.50 3.76 -22.06
N ILE A 154 15.31 3.62 -21.48
CA ILE A 154 15.04 2.62 -20.44
C ILE A 154 14.73 1.27 -21.09
N GLU A 155 15.34 0.23 -20.55
CA GLU A 155 15.09 -1.15 -20.97
C GLU A 155 13.68 -1.59 -20.58
N LEU A 156 12.93 -2.15 -21.54
CA LEU A 156 11.53 -2.51 -21.36
C LEU A 156 11.30 -3.56 -20.26
N GLU A 157 12.12 -4.60 -20.23
CA GLU A 157 11.99 -5.68 -19.24
C GLU A 157 12.22 -5.17 -17.81
N ARG A 158 13.17 -4.25 -17.63
CA ARG A 158 13.42 -3.59 -16.35
C ARG A 158 12.24 -2.77 -15.88
N ALA A 159 11.67 -1.95 -16.77
CA ALA A 159 10.48 -1.17 -16.44
C ALA A 159 9.30 -2.08 -16.11
N LYS A 160 9.13 -3.17 -16.88
CA LYS A 160 8.08 -4.16 -16.64
C LYS A 160 8.21 -4.84 -15.28
N GLU A 161 9.43 -5.15 -14.85
CA GLU A 161 9.70 -5.72 -13.52
C GLU A 161 9.23 -4.77 -12.41
N TRP A 162 9.62 -3.49 -12.48
CA TRP A 162 9.16 -2.46 -11.56
C TRP A 162 7.63 -2.32 -11.52
N LEU A 163 6.99 -2.25 -12.69
CA LEU A 163 5.52 -2.14 -12.76
C LEU A 163 4.82 -3.39 -12.24
N SER A 164 5.39 -4.57 -12.45
CA SER A 164 4.87 -5.82 -11.87
C SER A 164 4.91 -5.79 -10.35
N LYS A 165 6.04 -5.38 -9.74
CA LYS A 165 6.14 -5.25 -8.28
C LYS A 165 5.16 -4.21 -7.74
N LEU A 166 5.04 -3.07 -8.42
CA LEU A 166 4.07 -2.04 -8.05
C LEU A 166 2.64 -2.56 -8.10
N ALA A 167 2.26 -3.28 -9.17
CA ALA A 167 0.93 -3.85 -9.31
C ALA A 167 0.62 -4.84 -8.17
N SER A 168 1.58 -5.72 -7.82
CA SER A 168 1.44 -6.65 -6.70
C SER A 168 1.29 -5.94 -5.36
N ILE A 169 2.08 -4.89 -5.08
CA ILE A 169 1.97 -4.12 -3.83
C ILE A 169 0.62 -3.41 -3.77
N LEU A 170 0.21 -2.75 -4.86
CA LEU A 170 -1.09 -2.10 -4.95
C LEU A 170 -2.25 -3.07 -4.79
N GLU A 171 -2.13 -4.31 -5.26
CA GLU A 171 -3.14 -5.34 -5.10
C GLU A 171 -3.24 -5.84 -3.64
N ALA A 172 -2.13 -5.85 -2.91
CA ALA A 172 -2.10 -6.22 -1.50
C ALA A 172 -2.59 -5.11 -0.55
N ILE A 173 -2.52 -3.85 -0.99
CA ILE A 173 -3.00 -2.70 -0.20
C ILE A 173 -4.52 -2.74 -0.12
N ILE A 174 -5.07 -2.45 1.05
CA ILE A 174 -6.53 -2.39 1.24
C ILE A 174 -7.01 -0.95 1.15
N LEU A 175 -6.35 -0.06 1.88
CA LEU A 175 -6.59 1.39 1.84
C LEU A 175 -5.40 2.07 1.15
N LEU A 176 -5.60 2.46 -0.10
CA LEU A 176 -4.63 3.27 -0.82
C LEU A 176 -4.91 4.74 -0.51
N ASP A 177 -3.91 5.41 0.07
CA ASP A 177 -3.94 6.86 0.10
C ASP A 177 -3.41 7.43 -1.22
N GLU A 178 -4.31 8.10 -1.94
CA GLU A 178 -4.04 8.61 -3.29
C GLU A 178 -2.96 9.70 -3.31
N GLU A 179 -2.75 10.42 -2.20
CA GLU A 179 -1.67 11.40 -2.10
C GLU A 179 -0.31 10.73 -2.22
N MET A 180 -0.18 9.50 -1.70
CA MET A 180 1.06 8.73 -1.77
C MET A 180 1.45 8.33 -3.20
N LEU A 181 0.50 8.33 -4.15
CA LEU A 181 0.81 8.13 -5.57
C LEU A 181 1.72 9.23 -6.12
N SER A 182 1.70 10.43 -5.53
CA SER A 182 2.59 11.54 -5.93
C SER A 182 4.04 11.29 -5.51
N TYR A 183 4.26 10.65 -4.36
CA TYR A 183 5.58 10.23 -3.89
C TYR A 183 6.06 8.97 -4.61
N LEU A 184 5.14 8.05 -4.90
CA LEU A 184 5.39 6.87 -5.71
C LEU A 184 6.01 7.23 -7.07
N ILE A 185 5.41 8.17 -7.81
CA ILE A 185 5.92 8.55 -9.14
C ILE A 185 7.27 9.25 -9.06
N LEU A 186 7.51 10.00 -7.99
CA LEU A 186 8.80 10.66 -7.73
C LEU A 186 9.89 9.61 -7.52
N TYR A 187 9.58 8.59 -6.72
CA TYR A 187 10.47 7.47 -6.43
C TYR A 187 10.72 6.58 -7.65
N LEU A 188 9.68 6.29 -8.43
CA LEU A 188 9.79 5.40 -9.58
C LEU A 188 10.64 6.01 -10.70
N ASP A 189 10.54 7.31 -10.95
CA ASP A 189 11.22 8.01 -12.06
C ASP A 189 12.74 7.73 -12.13
N PRO A 190 13.55 8.00 -11.10
CA PRO A 190 14.98 7.69 -11.15
C PRO A 190 15.25 6.17 -11.09
N ASN A 191 14.42 5.40 -10.39
CA ASN A 191 14.68 3.98 -10.13
C ASN A 191 14.45 3.07 -11.35
N LEU A 192 13.70 3.52 -12.35
CA LEU A 192 13.58 2.83 -13.65
C LEU A 192 14.93 2.62 -14.37
N GLU A 193 16.00 3.34 -13.98
CA GLU A 193 17.34 3.16 -14.55
C GLU A 193 18.06 1.91 -14.05
N LYS A 194 17.54 1.19 -13.05
CA LYS A 194 18.13 -0.04 -12.51
C LYS A 194 17.07 -1.11 -12.25
N ASN A 195 17.50 -2.36 -12.11
CA ASN A 195 16.59 -3.44 -11.72
C ASN A 195 16.19 -3.26 -10.24
N PRO A 196 14.93 -3.56 -9.86
CA PRO A 196 14.48 -3.41 -8.49
C PRO A 196 15.24 -4.35 -7.55
N SER A 197 15.89 -3.78 -6.53
CA SER A 197 16.44 -4.56 -5.42
C SER A 197 15.36 -4.89 -4.38
N THR A 198 15.63 -5.86 -3.49
CA THR A 198 14.73 -6.17 -2.37
C THR A 198 14.46 -4.93 -1.50
N ASP A 199 15.50 -4.12 -1.27
CA ASP A 199 15.44 -2.92 -0.43
C ASP A 199 14.54 -1.87 -1.08
N GLU A 200 14.68 -1.69 -2.38
CA GLU A 200 13.88 -0.76 -3.17
C GLU A 200 12.40 -1.16 -3.28
N ILE A 201 12.13 -2.47 -3.36
CA ILE A 201 10.76 -2.98 -3.33
C ILE A 201 10.13 -2.70 -1.95
N LEU A 202 10.91 -2.85 -0.87
CA LEU A 202 10.44 -2.53 0.48
C LEU A 202 10.21 -1.02 0.68
N GLU A 203 11.10 -0.17 0.16
CA GLU A 203 10.90 1.28 0.15
C GLU A 203 9.62 1.68 -0.60
N LEU A 204 9.39 1.10 -1.79
CA LEU A 204 8.18 1.29 -2.59
C LEU A 204 6.92 0.95 -1.79
N ASP A 205 6.96 -0.18 -1.11
CA ASP A 205 5.88 -0.68 -0.26
C ASP A 205 5.66 0.22 0.98
N LEU A 206 6.73 0.72 1.60
CA LEU A 206 6.65 1.69 2.71
C LEU A 206 6.08 3.04 2.28
N ILE A 207 6.41 3.52 1.07
CA ILE A 207 5.82 4.76 0.51
C ILE A 207 4.31 4.61 0.41
N LEU A 208 3.83 3.52 -0.18
CA LEU A 208 2.41 3.32 -0.39
C LEU A 208 1.63 3.10 0.94
N HIS A 209 2.30 2.58 1.97
CA HIS A 209 1.74 2.43 3.31
C HIS A 209 2.03 3.60 4.25
N ALA A 210 2.60 4.72 3.79
CA ALA A 210 3.13 5.74 4.71
C ALA A 210 2.09 6.35 5.67
N LYS A 211 0.80 6.35 5.30
CA LYS A 211 -0.30 6.81 6.17
C LYS A 211 -0.98 5.71 6.99
N SER A 212 -0.57 4.45 6.82
CA SER A 212 -1.10 3.29 7.54
C SER A 212 0.00 2.47 8.24
N ALA A 213 1.26 2.87 8.10
CA ALA A 213 2.43 2.27 8.72
C ALA A 213 2.90 3.09 9.93
N TYR A 214 3.07 2.42 11.07
CA TYR A 214 3.44 2.99 12.36
C TYR A 214 4.86 2.55 12.72
N PRO A 215 5.85 3.46 12.66
CA PRO A 215 7.21 3.15 13.05
C PRO A 215 7.35 3.16 14.58
N HIS A 216 7.93 2.11 15.15
CA HIS A 216 8.16 1.96 16.58
C HIS A 216 9.61 1.63 16.90
N SER A 217 10.17 2.30 17.90
CA SER A 217 11.48 1.97 18.46
C SER A 217 11.46 2.01 20.00
N THR A 218 12.57 1.59 20.61
CA THR A 218 12.74 1.53 22.07
C THR A 218 14.05 2.20 22.50
N LEU A 219 14.13 2.61 23.77
CA LEU A 219 15.39 3.11 24.35
C LEU A 219 16.53 2.08 24.24
N LYS A 220 16.19 0.78 24.34
CA LYS A 220 17.15 -0.30 24.13
C LYS A 220 17.71 -0.27 22.71
N PHE A 221 16.85 -0.24 21.69
CA PHE A 221 17.29 -0.16 20.29
C PHE A 221 18.13 1.08 20.00
N TYR A 222 17.71 2.23 20.52
CA TYR A 222 18.48 3.47 20.41
C TYR A 222 19.89 3.35 21.03
N SER A 223 20.00 2.78 22.24
CA SER A 223 21.31 2.60 22.89
C SER A 223 22.24 1.65 22.12
N VAL A 224 21.68 0.58 21.53
CA VAL A 224 22.44 -0.37 20.70
C VAL A 224 22.88 0.30 19.42
N PHE A 225 21.99 1.04 18.75
CA PHE A 225 22.29 1.80 17.54
C PHE A 225 23.46 2.76 17.76
N ARG A 226 23.43 3.61 18.81
CA ARG A 226 24.55 4.55 19.08
C ARG A 226 25.89 3.83 19.26
N ARG A 227 25.88 2.68 19.96
CA ARG A 227 27.11 1.90 20.19
C ARG A 227 27.62 1.23 18.92
N GLN A 228 26.73 0.79 18.04
CA GLN A 228 27.08 0.09 16.81
C GLN A 228 27.32 1.01 15.62
N TRP A 229 27.02 2.31 15.71
CA TRP A 229 27.11 3.26 14.60
C TRP A 229 28.41 3.15 13.78
N ASN A 230 29.57 3.15 14.44
CA ASN A 230 30.87 3.07 13.74
C ASN A 230 31.08 1.76 12.98
N ASN A 231 30.36 0.69 13.33
CA ASN A 231 30.45 -0.60 12.68
C ASN A 231 29.50 -0.74 11.49
N ILE A 232 28.43 0.08 11.44
CA ILE A 232 27.39 0.01 10.41
C ILE A 232 27.43 1.19 9.44
N ILE A 233 28.12 2.29 9.75
CA ILE A 233 28.12 3.52 8.93
C ILE A 233 28.52 3.29 7.47
N ASP A 234 29.41 2.33 7.21
CA ASP A 234 29.89 2.06 5.85
C ASP A 234 28.93 1.22 5.02
N THR A 235 27.92 0.60 5.64
CA THR A 235 26.85 -0.12 4.93
C THR A 235 25.63 0.75 4.66
N LEU A 236 25.61 1.98 5.17
CA LEU A 236 24.48 2.90 5.07
C LEU A 236 24.61 3.84 3.88
N THR A 237 23.47 4.17 3.27
CA THR A 237 23.37 5.12 2.17
C THR A 237 23.77 6.52 2.62
N PHE A 238 23.29 6.95 3.78
CA PHE A 238 23.63 8.25 4.36
C PHE A 238 24.59 8.11 5.54
N LYS A 239 25.79 8.69 5.44
CA LYS A 239 26.76 8.73 6.55
C LYS A 239 26.49 9.87 7.54
N ASN A 240 25.22 10.13 7.84
CA ASN A 240 24.80 11.23 8.73
C ASN A 240 24.08 10.69 9.96
N PHE A 241 24.84 10.46 11.03
CA PHE A 241 24.33 9.98 12.31
C PHE A 241 23.10 10.75 12.82
N SER A 242 23.08 12.09 12.64
CA SER A 242 22.01 12.94 13.15
C SER A 242 20.66 12.62 12.54
N ASN A 243 20.61 12.21 11.27
CA ASN A 243 19.34 11.90 10.60
C ASN A 243 18.72 10.61 11.17
N TYR A 244 19.51 9.54 11.30
CA TYR A 244 19.07 8.27 11.91
C TYR A 244 18.70 8.47 13.39
N GLU A 245 19.55 9.18 14.14
CA GLU A 245 19.31 9.45 15.55
C GLU A 245 17.97 10.19 15.76
N LYS A 246 17.68 11.21 14.94
CA LYS A 246 16.39 11.92 15.00
C LYS A 246 15.21 11.01 14.70
N ILE A 247 15.30 10.19 13.65
CA ILE A 247 14.22 9.27 13.26
C ILE A 247 13.96 8.26 14.38
N ILE A 248 14.99 7.57 14.87
CA ILE A 248 14.86 6.61 15.97
C ILE A 248 14.23 7.28 17.18
N THR A 249 14.76 8.43 17.60
CA THR A 249 14.31 9.16 18.79
C THR A 249 12.82 9.53 18.69
N HIS A 250 12.35 9.95 17.52
CA HIS A 250 10.93 10.27 17.31
C HIS A 250 10.02 9.05 17.27
N CYS A 251 10.57 7.87 17.01
CA CYS A 251 9.82 6.61 17.01
C CYS A 251 9.82 5.91 18.38
N ILE A 252 10.62 6.39 19.35
CA ILE A 252 10.65 5.80 20.71
C ILE A 252 9.28 5.98 21.37
N GLY A 253 8.64 4.86 21.71
CA GLY A 253 7.32 4.87 22.34
C GLY A 253 6.20 5.39 21.43
N ASN A 254 6.44 5.49 20.12
CA ASN A 254 5.38 5.84 19.17
C ASN A 254 4.35 4.69 19.08
N GLN A 255 3.07 5.03 19.22
CA GLN A 255 1.95 4.10 19.13
C GLN A 255 0.84 4.57 18.16
N HIS A 256 0.93 5.79 17.67
CA HIS A 256 -0.20 6.47 17.01
C HIS A 256 0.20 7.31 15.81
N LYS A 257 1.48 7.60 15.61
CA LYS A 257 1.93 8.42 14.47
C LYS A 257 2.39 7.53 13.34
N THR A 258 1.89 7.81 12.16
CA THR A 258 2.28 7.11 10.93
C THR A 258 3.67 7.54 10.47
N LEU A 259 4.24 6.85 9.49
CA LEU A 259 5.48 7.28 8.83
C LEU A 259 5.35 8.72 8.31
N LEU A 260 4.22 9.05 7.69
CA LEU A 260 3.97 10.38 7.17
C LEU A 260 3.89 11.44 8.29
N ASP A 261 3.22 11.13 9.41
CA ASP A 261 3.14 12.05 10.55
C ASP A 261 4.52 12.36 11.13
N VAL A 262 5.36 11.32 11.28
CA VAL A 262 6.74 11.45 11.76
C VAL A 262 7.54 12.34 10.83
N TYR A 263 7.41 12.13 9.51
CA TYR A 263 8.07 12.94 8.51
C TYR A 263 7.62 14.42 8.57
N GLN A 264 6.32 14.67 8.42
CA GLN A 264 5.77 16.02 8.30
C GLN A 264 6.03 16.88 9.53
N GLN A 265 5.88 16.32 10.74
CA GLN A 265 5.95 17.10 11.97
C GLN A 265 7.38 17.47 12.37
N LYS A 266 8.38 16.67 11.98
CA LYS A 266 9.72 16.74 12.59
C LYS A 266 10.87 16.79 11.60
N LEU A 267 10.68 16.31 10.37
CA LEU A 267 11.80 15.98 9.48
C LEU A 267 11.70 16.63 8.10
N ALA A 268 10.50 16.99 7.63
CA ALA A 268 10.26 17.53 6.30
C ALA A 268 11.06 18.81 5.95
N LYS A 269 11.57 19.53 6.95
CA LYS A 269 12.44 20.72 6.74
C LYS A 269 13.88 20.36 6.41
N ASN A 270 14.33 19.14 6.71
CA ASN A 270 15.75 18.78 6.72
C ASN A 270 16.08 17.61 5.77
N ILE A 271 15.11 16.73 5.49
CA ILE A 271 15.29 15.56 4.63
C ILE A 271 14.14 15.46 3.64
N SER A 272 14.42 14.97 2.43
CA SER A 272 13.36 14.64 1.48
C SER A 272 12.57 13.42 2.00
N PHE A 273 11.35 13.23 1.49
CA PHE A 273 10.54 12.08 1.89
C PHE A 273 11.17 10.76 1.44
N GLU A 274 11.82 10.74 0.27
CA GLU A 274 12.51 9.56 -0.24
C GLU A 274 13.69 9.19 0.65
N ASP A 275 14.54 10.16 1.01
CA ASP A 275 15.67 9.92 1.93
C ASP A 275 15.16 9.44 3.29
N PHE A 276 14.03 9.99 3.77
CA PHE A 276 13.39 9.53 5.00
C PHE A 276 12.98 8.06 4.91
N ILE A 277 12.33 7.64 3.82
CA ILE A 277 11.93 6.25 3.60
C ILE A 277 13.15 5.33 3.53
N THR A 278 14.21 5.72 2.82
CA THR A 278 15.45 4.94 2.78
C THR A 278 16.06 4.75 4.16
N ILE A 279 16.12 5.81 4.97
CA ILE A 279 16.64 5.69 6.34
C ILE A 279 15.72 4.80 7.20
N VAL A 280 14.41 4.92 7.06
CA VAL A 280 13.44 4.07 7.75
C VAL A 280 13.63 2.60 7.36
N ASN A 281 13.81 2.32 6.08
CA ASN A 281 14.10 0.99 5.56
C ASN A 281 15.38 0.40 6.18
N GLU A 282 16.49 1.14 6.12
CA GLU A 282 17.77 0.70 6.70
C GLU A 282 17.66 0.43 8.21
N LEU A 283 16.99 1.32 8.95
CA LEU A 283 16.74 1.12 10.38
C LEU A 283 15.86 -0.11 10.66
N SER A 284 14.90 -0.39 9.78
CA SER A 284 14.03 -1.55 9.88
C SER A 284 14.79 -2.84 9.64
N GLN A 285 15.61 -2.89 8.59
CA GLN A 285 16.41 -4.07 8.25
C GLN A 285 17.46 -4.39 9.31
N LEU A 286 18.05 -3.36 9.92
CA LEU A 286 18.99 -3.50 11.03
C LEU A 286 18.30 -3.84 12.38
N GLY A 287 16.96 -3.88 12.42
CA GLY A 287 16.19 -4.20 13.62
C GLY A 287 16.18 -3.10 14.68
N PHE A 288 16.48 -1.85 14.31
CA PHE A 288 16.40 -0.69 15.20
C PHE A 288 15.04 0.01 15.15
N LEU A 289 14.23 -0.33 14.15
CA LEU A 289 12.89 0.18 13.96
C LEU A 289 11.97 -0.97 13.56
N ASN A 290 10.81 -1.09 14.20
CA ASN A 290 9.77 -2.01 13.77
C ASN A 290 8.70 -1.19 13.05
N ILE A 291 8.20 -1.70 11.91
CA ILE A 291 7.11 -1.07 11.18
C ILE A 291 5.87 -1.94 11.33
N GLU A 292 4.87 -1.44 12.05
CA GLU A 292 3.55 -2.07 12.10
C GLU A 292 2.66 -1.42 11.04
N LYS A 293 2.22 -2.19 10.05
CA LYS A 293 1.26 -1.71 9.06
C LYS A 293 -0.14 -2.11 9.44
N ILE A 294 -1.11 -1.24 9.16
CA ILE A 294 -2.51 -1.66 9.11
C ILE A 294 -2.68 -2.44 7.82
N GLU A 295 -2.38 -3.73 7.90
CA GLU A 295 -2.79 -4.73 6.93
C GLU A 295 -4.01 -5.42 7.56
N PHE A 296 -5.18 -5.33 6.93
CA PHE A 296 -6.33 -6.12 7.39
C PHE A 296 -6.12 -7.55 6.92
N ILE A 297 -5.37 -8.31 7.72
CA ILE A 297 -5.16 -9.73 7.51
C ILE A 297 -5.99 -10.47 8.54
N THR A 298 -6.87 -11.35 8.07
CA THR A 298 -7.50 -12.34 8.95
C THR A 298 -6.43 -13.32 9.43
N ILE A 299 -6.09 -13.27 10.71
CA ILE A 299 -5.30 -14.32 11.36
C ILE A 299 -6.20 -15.56 11.41
N THR A 300 -5.72 -16.65 10.81
CA THR A 300 -6.33 -17.97 10.98
C THR A 300 -5.75 -18.57 12.25
N ASP A 301 -6.63 -18.93 13.20
CA ASP A 301 -6.30 -19.96 14.20
C ASP A 301 -6.28 -21.34 13.52
#